data_AF-A0A949CWJ5-F1
#
_entry.id   AF-A0A949CWJ5-F1
#
_cell.length_a   1.000
_cell.length_b   1.000
_cell.length_c   1.000
_cell.angle_alpha   90.00
_cell.angle_beta   90.00
_cell.angle_gamma   90.00
#
_symmetry.space_group_name_H-M   'P 1'
#
loop_
_entity.id
_entity.type
_entity.pdbx_description
1 polymer ?
#
loop_
_entity_poly.entity_id
_entity_poly.type
_entity_poly.pdbx_seq_one_letter_code
_entity_poly.pdbx_strand_id
1 'polypeptide(L)'
;FRGGPMDFSCASCHAADGKRIRLQELPNLTKNPGDGVGFAAWPAYRVSQGAMWSMQFRLNDCYRQQRFPYPGFASDLTVALGVYMGVNAKGAESIAPAIKR
;
A
#
# COMPACT_ATOMS: atom_id res chain seq x y z
N PHE A 1 1.82 -3.82 14.06
CA PHE A 1 2.93 -4.38 14.86
C PHE A 1 4.19 -4.45 13.99
N ARG A 2 5.36 -4.63 14.59
CA ARG A 2 6.63 -4.93 13.90
C ARG A 2 6.97 -6.41 14.04
N GLY A 3 7.67 -6.99 13.07
CA GLY A 3 8.18 -8.34 13.20
C GLY A 3 8.77 -8.92 11.93
N GLY A 4 8.86 -10.24 11.91
CA GLY A 4 9.53 -10.98 10.84
C GLY A 4 11.05 -10.87 10.94
N PRO A 5 11.81 -11.53 10.04
CA PRO A 5 13.28 -11.57 10.12
C PRO A 5 13.97 -10.20 10.01
N MET A 6 13.27 -9.17 9.52
CA MET A 6 13.80 -7.81 9.34
C MET A 6 13.17 -6.79 10.31
N ASP A 7 12.33 -7.24 11.25
CA ASP A 7 11.63 -6.38 12.22
C ASP A 7 10.87 -5.19 11.59
N PHE A 8 10.19 -5.43 10.47
CA PHE A 8 9.46 -4.39 9.74
C PHE A 8 8.02 -4.22 10.22
N SER A 9 7.50 -3.01 10.03
CA SER A 9 6.07 -2.68 10.02
C SER A 9 5.78 -1.83 8.79
N CYS A 10 4.49 -1.61 8.48
CA CYS A 10 4.06 -0.65 7.46
C CYS A 10 4.71 0.74 7.68
N ALA A 11 4.74 1.17 8.95
CA ALA A 11 5.30 2.46 9.35
C ALA A 11 6.81 2.55 9.18
N SER A 12 7.56 1.42 9.14
CA SER A 12 8.99 1.44 8.83
C SER A 12 9.28 2.06 7.45
N CYS A 13 8.33 2.00 6.51
CA CYS A 13 8.47 2.58 5.17
C CYS A 13 7.53 3.77 4.93
N HIS A 14 6.33 3.76 5.53
CA HIS A 14 5.22 4.65 5.14
C HIS A 14 4.79 5.65 6.21
N ALA A 15 5.69 6.07 7.12
CA ALA A 15 5.38 7.02 8.20
C ALA A 15 6.12 8.37 8.11
N ALA A 16 6.93 8.60 7.08
CA ALA A 16 7.70 9.83 6.93
C ALA A 16 7.66 10.32 5.47
N ASP A 17 7.75 11.64 5.30
CA ASP A 17 7.74 12.29 3.99
C ASP A 17 9.12 12.25 3.33
N GLY A 18 9.13 12.32 1.99
CA GLY A 18 10.36 12.43 1.19
C GLY A 18 11.30 11.23 1.34
N LYS A 19 10.76 10.04 1.64
CA LYS A 19 11.53 8.81 1.76
C LYS A 19 11.48 8.00 0.48
N ARG A 20 12.53 7.21 0.25
CA ARG A 20 12.62 6.26 -0.85
C ARG A 20 13.33 4.98 -0.45
N ILE A 21 13.02 3.88 -1.12
CA ILE A 21 13.84 2.66 -1.12
C ILE A 21 14.39 2.47 -2.52
N ARG A 22 15.72 2.46 -2.64
CA ARG A 22 16.42 2.49 -3.94
C ARG A 22 15.94 3.72 -4.73
N LEU A 23 15.25 3.50 -5.86
CA LEU A 23 14.69 4.54 -6.73
C LEU A 23 13.16 4.61 -6.64
N GLN A 24 12.55 4.04 -5.60
CA GLN A 24 11.10 4.06 -5.41
C GLN A 24 10.75 5.03 -4.29
N GLU A 25 10.09 6.13 -4.66
CA GLU A 25 9.49 7.06 -3.71
C GLU A 25 8.42 6.37 -2.87
N LEU A 26 8.39 6.67 -1.58
CA LEU A 26 7.48 6.07 -0.61
C LEU A 26 6.46 7.12 -0.14
N PRO A 27 5.16 6.88 -0.34
CA PRO A 27 4.14 7.76 0.22
C PRO A 27 4.08 7.58 1.74
N ASN A 28 3.82 8.68 2.44
CA ASN A 28 3.45 8.66 3.85
C ASN A 28 1.96 8.31 3.97
N LEU A 29 1.67 7.11 4.47
CA LEU A 29 0.31 6.57 4.54
C LEU A 29 -0.34 6.77 5.92
N THR A 30 0.36 7.41 6.87
CA THR A 30 -0.21 7.76 8.19
C THR A 30 -1.06 9.04 8.15
N LYS A 31 -1.06 9.74 7.02
CA LYS A 31 -1.85 10.94 6.72
C LYS A 31 -2.39 10.86 5.28
N ASN A 32 -3.12 11.88 4.85
CA ASN A 32 -3.54 11.98 3.46
C ASN A 32 -2.33 12.18 2.53
N PRO A 33 -2.06 11.24 1.60
CA PRO A 33 -0.90 11.32 0.71
C PRO A 33 -1.14 12.15 -0.56
N GLY A 34 -2.37 12.63 -0.78
CA GLY A 34 -2.78 13.40 -1.96
C GLY A 34 -3.45 12.57 -3.07
N ASP A 35 -3.90 13.27 -4.10
CA ASP A 35 -4.66 12.71 -5.23
C ASP A 35 -3.87 11.63 -5.96
N GLY A 36 -4.54 10.52 -6.27
CA GLY A 36 -3.92 9.40 -6.97
C GLY A 36 -2.69 8.76 -6.29
N VAL A 37 -2.54 8.96 -4.99
CA VAL A 37 -1.53 8.32 -4.14
C VAL A 37 -2.20 7.47 -3.05
N GLY A 38 -1.49 6.47 -2.53
CA GLY A 38 -2.03 5.59 -1.49
C GLY A 38 -3.28 4.85 -1.98
N PHE A 39 -4.36 4.88 -1.20
CA PHE A 39 -5.59 4.16 -1.51
C PHE A 39 -6.34 4.70 -2.74
N ALA A 40 -6.30 6.02 -2.98
CA ALA A 40 -6.97 6.70 -4.11
C ALA A 40 -6.41 6.31 -5.49
N ALA A 41 -5.32 5.54 -5.50
CA ALA A 41 -4.63 5.11 -6.72
C ALA A 41 -4.93 3.66 -7.12
N TRP A 42 -5.85 2.98 -6.44
CA TRP A 42 -6.15 1.56 -6.65
C TRP A 42 -7.64 1.34 -6.93
N PRO A 43 -8.01 0.37 -7.79
CA PRO A 43 -7.14 -0.59 -8.50
C PRO A 43 -6.19 0.05 -9.54
N ALA A 44 -5.13 -0.67 -9.89
CA ALA A 44 -4.11 -0.19 -10.84
C ALA A 44 -3.57 -1.29 -11.75
N TYR A 45 -3.35 -0.98 -13.03
CA TYR A 45 -2.62 -1.84 -13.96
C TYR A 45 -1.11 -1.71 -13.68
N ARG A 46 -0.46 -2.84 -13.36
CA ARG A 46 0.96 -2.88 -13.06
C ARG A 46 1.77 -3.33 -14.26
N VAL A 47 2.54 -2.41 -14.84
CA VAL A 47 3.34 -2.65 -16.04
C VAL A 47 4.32 -3.80 -15.85
N SER A 48 4.96 -3.91 -14.68
CA SER A 48 5.90 -5.01 -14.38
C SER A 48 5.25 -6.41 -14.27
N GLN A 49 3.92 -6.46 -14.13
CA GLN A 49 3.16 -7.71 -13.95
C GLN A 49 2.26 -8.01 -15.15
N GLY A 50 2.02 -7.04 -16.04
CA GLY A 50 1.07 -7.17 -17.15
C GLY A 50 -0.38 -7.40 -16.70
N ALA A 51 -0.76 -6.96 -15.50
CA ALA A 51 -2.06 -7.30 -14.90
C ALA A 51 -2.65 -6.16 -14.05
N MET A 52 -3.98 -6.11 -13.97
CA MET A 52 -4.70 -5.27 -13.01
C MET A 52 -4.59 -5.85 -11.61
N TRP A 53 -4.20 -5.00 -10.66
CA TRP A 53 -4.08 -5.34 -9.26
C TRP A 53 -5.09 -4.57 -8.43
N SER A 54 -5.71 -5.27 -7.48
CA SER A 54 -6.54 -4.69 -6.43
C SER A 54 -5.68 -4.26 -5.24
N MET A 55 -6.27 -3.48 -4.32
CA MET A 55 -5.63 -3.18 -3.04
C MET A 55 -5.33 -4.45 -2.23
N GLN A 56 -6.20 -5.48 -2.31
CA GLN A 56 -5.95 -6.77 -1.65
C GLN A 56 -4.65 -7.41 -2.14
N PHE A 57 -4.42 -7.41 -3.45
CA PHE A 57 -3.18 -7.95 -3.99
C PHE A 57 -1.97 -7.10 -3.60
N ARG A 58 -2.12 -5.77 -3.58
CA ARG A 58 -1.07 -4.86 -3.12
C ARG A 58 -0.68 -5.12 -1.66
N LEU A 59 -1.67 -5.31 -0.78
CA LEU A 59 -1.42 -5.64 0.63
C LEU A 59 -0.67 -6.97 0.77
N ASN A 60 -1.08 -8.01 0.05
CA ASN A 60 -0.38 -9.30 0.04
C ASN A 60 1.10 -9.14 -0.38
N ASP A 61 1.36 -8.32 -1.41
CA ASP A 61 2.72 -8.04 -1.88
C ASP A 61 3.56 -7.27 -0.85
N CYS A 62 2.95 -6.37 -0.06
CA CYS A 62 3.61 -5.69 1.06
C CYS A 62 3.97 -6.67 2.19
N TYR A 63 3.09 -7.60 2.56
CA TYR A 63 3.38 -8.62 3.57
C TYR A 63 4.51 -9.56 3.11
N ARG A 64 4.46 -9.99 1.84
CA ARG A 64 5.53 -10.79 1.21
C ARG A 64 6.89 -10.11 1.28
N GLN A 65 6.96 -8.83 0.96
CA GLN A 65 8.20 -8.05 1.01
C GLN A 65 8.73 -7.84 2.44
N GLN A 66 7.87 -7.89 3.45
CA GLN A 66 8.27 -7.88 4.86
C GLN A 66 8.69 -9.28 5.36
N ARG A 67 8.61 -10.31 4.51
CA ARG A 67 8.84 -11.73 4.85
C ARG A 67 7.86 -12.22 5.94
N PHE A 68 6.63 -11.72 5.90
CA PHE A 68 5.52 -12.28 6.66
C PHE A 68 4.76 -13.35 5.85
N PRO A 69 4.01 -14.25 6.52
CA PRO A 69 3.00 -15.06 5.87
C PRO A 69 1.99 -14.19 5.12
N TYR A 70 1.43 -14.73 4.02
CA TYR A 70 0.36 -14.03 3.32
C TYR A 70 -0.87 -13.92 4.21
N PRO A 71 -1.50 -12.73 4.30
CA PRO A 71 -2.77 -12.62 4.99
C PRO A 71 -3.87 -13.30 4.16
N GLY A 72 -4.91 -13.78 4.85
CA GLY A 72 -6.08 -14.34 4.18
C GLY A 72 -6.74 -13.31 3.28
N PHE A 73 -7.21 -13.75 2.10
CA PHE A 73 -7.97 -12.89 1.21
C PHE A 73 -9.25 -12.42 1.90
N ALA A 74 -9.48 -11.10 1.90
CA ALA A 74 -10.61 -10.46 2.57
C ALA A 74 -10.66 -10.74 4.09
N SER A 75 -9.52 -11.08 4.71
CA SER A 75 -9.41 -11.18 6.16
C SER A 75 -9.63 -9.85 6.84
N ASP A 76 -10.08 -9.89 8.10
CA ASP A 76 -10.26 -8.70 8.96
C ASP A 76 -9.03 -7.79 8.96
N LEU A 77 -7.83 -8.38 8.94
CA LEU A 77 -6.56 -7.65 8.84
C LEU A 77 -6.49 -6.80 7.57
N THR A 78 -6.78 -7.40 6.40
CA THR A 78 -6.71 -6.69 5.11
C THR A 78 -7.82 -5.66 4.96
N VAL A 79 -9.01 -5.96 5.49
CA VAL A 79 -10.15 -5.03 5.50
C VAL A 79 -9.84 -3.83 6.40
N ALA A 80 -9.37 -4.07 7.63
CA ALA A 80 -9.01 -3.00 8.57
C ALA A 80 -7.91 -2.10 8.01
N LEU A 81 -6.87 -2.66 7.40
CA LEU A 81 -5.82 -1.87 6.75
C LEU A 81 -6.35 -1.08 5.54
N GLY A 82 -7.22 -1.69 4.74
CA GLY A 82 -7.90 -1.02 3.63
C GLY A 82 -8.72 0.19 4.13
N VAL A 83 -9.52 0.00 5.17
CA VAL A 83 -10.32 1.07 5.80
C VAL A 83 -9.42 2.17 6.36
N TYR A 84 -8.36 1.84 7.10
CA TYR A 84 -7.42 2.82 7.64
C TYR A 84 -6.82 3.71 6.53
N MET A 85 -6.33 3.09 5.45
CA MET A 85 -5.76 3.84 4.33
C MET A 85 -6.82 4.64 3.57
N GLY A 86 -8.04 4.11 3.43
CA GLY A 86 -9.17 4.81 2.81
C GLY A 86 -9.60 6.04 3.59
N VAL A 87 -9.68 5.95 4.93
CA VAL A 87 -9.98 7.07 5.81
C VAL A 87 -8.88 8.13 5.75
N ASN A 88 -7.62 7.72 5.75
CA ASN A 88 -6.50 8.66 5.62
C ASN A 88 -6.51 9.37 4.27
N ALA A 89 -6.97 8.74 3.20
CA ALA A 89 -7.10 9.34 1.87
C ALA A 89 -8.36 10.20 1.68
N LYS A 90 -9.15 10.46 2.74
CA LYS A 90 -10.38 11.27 2.63
C LYS A 90 -10.09 12.64 2.00
N GLY A 91 -10.83 12.96 0.94
CA GLY A 91 -10.71 14.20 0.18
C GLY A 91 -9.72 14.13 -0.99
N ALA A 92 -8.94 13.05 -1.12
CA ALA A 92 -8.13 12.81 -2.31
C ALA A 92 -9.00 12.35 -3.48
N GLU A 93 -8.78 12.91 -4.66
CA GLU A 93 -9.41 12.47 -5.89
C GLU A 93 -8.85 11.11 -6.33
N SER A 94 -9.77 10.18 -6.63
CA SER A 94 -9.41 8.86 -7.13
C SER A 94 -9.06 8.94 -8.61
N ILE A 95 -7.92 8.36 -8.98
CA ILE A 95 -7.51 8.20 -10.39
C ILE A 95 -7.70 6.76 -10.87
N ALA A 96 -8.44 5.94 -10.12
CA ALA A 96 -8.62 4.54 -10.47
C ALA A 96 -9.45 4.39 -11.76
N PRO A 97 -9.06 3.47 -12.69
CA PRO A 97 -7.87 2.62 -12.62
C PRO A 97 -6.58 3.38 -12.97
N ALA A 98 -5.57 3.28 -12.11
CA ALA A 98 -4.27 3.91 -12.37
C ALA A 98 -3.36 3.01 -13.23
N ILE A 99 -2.32 3.58 -13.82
CA ILE A 99 -1.19 2.83 -14.40
C ILE A 99 0.01 3.00 -13.47
N LYS A 100 0.63 1.90 -13.02
CA LYS A 100 1.76 1.91 -12.08
C LYS A 100 2.86 0.94 -12.51
N ARG A 101 4.08 1.18 -12.02
CA ARG A 101 5.23 0.29 -12.24
C ARG A 101 5.14 -1.00 -11.41
#